data_AF-A0A1F5ITG7-F1
#
_entry.id   AF-A0A1F5ITG7-F1
#
_cell.length_a   1.000
_cell.length_b   1.000
_cell.length_c   1.000
_cell.angle_alpha   90.00
_cell.angle_beta   90.00
_cell.angle_gamma   90.00
#
_symmetry.space_group_name_H-M   'P 1'
#
loop_
_entity.id
_entity.type
_entity.pdbx_description
1 polymer ?
#
loop_
_entity_poly.entity_id
_entity_poly.type
_entity_poly.pdbx_seq_one_letter_code
_entity_poly.pdbx_strand_id
1 'polypeptide(L)'
;MKFKYRKINLTSPFSRKFISRPIIPVSIKYKGRSVYYEALIDSGADFTILPLGLAEILNIEYSKSKEILFTGVDEGILKGIISNVNIEIAGSKYETSIVFAQISGTIGILGQIGFFDKFVVKFDLQKEDLEIKPRS
;
A
#
# COMPACT_ATOMS: atom_id res chain seq x y z
N MET A 1 -6.53 -14.75 -4.96
CA MET A 1 -7.51 -13.78 -4.44
C MET A 1 -7.98 -12.89 -5.59
N LYS A 2 -9.27 -12.53 -5.66
CA LYS A 2 -9.82 -11.68 -6.74
C LYS A 2 -10.47 -10.43 -6.14
N PHE A 3 -10.24 -9.28 -6.75
CA PHE A 3 -10.79 -7.98 -6.35
C PHE A 3 -11.32 -7.22 -7.55
N LYS A 4 -12.20 -6.25 -7.32
CA LYS A 4 -12.62 -5.27 -8.33
C LYS A 4 -11.81 -3.98 -8.17
N TYR A 5 -11.58 -3.28 -9.27
CA TYR A 5 -11.05 -1.92 -9.21
C TYR A 5 -12.03 -1.01 -8.45
N ARG A 6 -11.49 -0.03 -7.73
CA ARG A 6 -12.28 1.01 -7.06
C ARG A 6 -12.53 2.17 -8.01
N LYS A 7 -13.79 2.63 -8.11
CA LYS A 7 -14.16 3.83 -8.85
C LYS A 7 -13.99 5.05 -7.95
N ILE A 8 -13.11 5.95 -8.36
CA ILE A 8 -12.81 7.21 -7.66
C ILE A 8 -13.37 8.37 -8.48
N ASN A 9 -14.04 9.31 -7.81
CA ASN A 9 -14.50 10.54 -8.46
C ASN A 9 -13.31 11.33 -8.99
N LEU A 10 -13.38 11.77 -10.24
CA LEU A 10 -12.44 12.74 -10.79
C LEU A 10 -12.97 14.15 -10.55
N THR A 11 -12.12 15.04 -10.06
CA THR A 11 -12.35 16.47 -10.11
C THR A 11 -12.07 16.98 -11.53
N SER A 12 -12.89 17.92 -12.00
CA SER A 12 -12.74 18.65 -13.29
C SER A 12 -11.28 19.04 -13.55
N PRO A 13 -10.74 19.00 -14.80
CA PRO A 13 -11.43 19.13 -16.09
C PRO A 13 -11.51 17.86 -16.95
N PHE A 14 -11.54 16.67 -16.36
CA PHE A 14 -11.66 15.44 -17.13
C PHE A 14 -13.10 15.21 -17.63
N SER A 15 -13.25 14.76 -18.88
CA SER A 15 -14.55 14.40 -19.48
C SER A 15 -15.23 13.19 -18.82
N ARG A 16 -14.47 12.40 -18.06
CA ARG A 16 -14.96 11.26 -17.30
C ARG A 16 -15.22 11.67 -15.85
N LYS A 17 -16.37 11.25 -15.31
CA LYS A 17 -16.75 11.49 -13.90
C LYS A 17 -15.96 10.63 -12.90
N PHE A 18 -15.49 9.45 -13.33
CA PHE A 18 -14.80 8.50 -12.48
C PHE A 18 -13.55 7.91 -13.17
N ILE A 19 -12.61 7.46 -12.36
CA ILE A 19 -11.47 6.64 -12.77
C ILE A 19 -11.42 5.36 -11.94
N SER A 20 -11.08 4.25 -12.58
CA SER A 20 -10.93 2.95 -11.94
C SER A 20 -9.47 2.76 -11.51
N ARG A 21 -9.25 2.56 -10.21
CA ARG A 21 -7.92 2.38 -9.62
C ARG A 21 -7.78 1.01 -8.95
N PRO A 22 -6.59 0.40 -8.99
CA PRO A 22 -6.36 -0.91 -8.38
C PRO A 22 -6.14 -0.79 -6.87
N ILE A 23 -7.18 -0.38 -6.14
CA ILE A 23 -7.14 -0.20 -4.69
C ILE A 23 -7.75 -1.44 -4.02
N ILE A 24 -7.03 -2.02 -3.06
CA ILE A 24 -7.50 -3.19 -2.31
C ILE A 24 -7.51 -2.91 -0.81
N PRO A 25 -8.39 -3.61 -0.07
CA PRO A 25 -8.34 -3.60 1.38
C PRO A 25 -7.20 -4.47 1.90
N VAL A 26 -6.46 -3.95 2.88
CA VAL A 26 -5.38 -4.64 3.59
C VAL A 26 -5.52 -4.39 5.08
N SER A 27 -5.32 -5.42 5.90
CA SER A 27 -5.17 -5.23 7.35
C SER A 27 -3.71 -5.33 7.74
N ILE A 28 -3.19 -4.32 8.42
CA ILE A 28 -1.82 -4.29 8.93
C ILE A 28 -1.86 -4.71 10.39
N LYS A 29 -1.09 -5.73 10.74
CA LYS A 29 -1.06 -6.35 12.07
C LYS A 29 0.35 -6.26 12.66
N TYR A 30 0.44 -5.76 13.89
CA TYR A 30 1.69 -5.64 14.63
C TYR A 30 1.46 -5.80 16.13
N LYS A 31 2.18 -6.74 16.78
CA LYS A 31 2.15 -6.98 18.24
C LYS A 31 0.73 -6.95 18.87
N GLY A 32 -0.19 -7.71 18.28
CA GLY A 32 -1.58 -7.82 18.79
C GLY A 32 -2.52 -6.67 18.39
N ARG A 33 -2.01 -5.61 17.74
CA ARG A 33 -2.81 -4.54 17.15
C ARG A 33 -3.06 -4.81 15.67
N SER A 34 -4.19 -4.30 15.17
CA SER A 34 -4.60 -4.42 13.77
C SER A 34 -5.26 -3.13 13.31
N VAL A 35 -4.92 -2.65 12.11
CA VAL A 35 -5.60 -1.53 11.46
C VAL A 35 -6.00 -1.94 10.05
N TYR A 36 -7.25 -1.65 9.69
CA TYR A 36 -7.76 -1.85 8.33
C TYR A 36 -7.49 -0.60 7.49
N TYR A 37 -7.02 -0.78 6.27
CA TYR A 37 -6.67 0.31 5.38
C TYR A 37 -6.92 -0.06 3.92
N GLU A 38 -7.14 0.93 3.06
CA GLU A 38 -7.21 0.74 1.62
C GLU A 38 -5.95 1.28 0.97
N ALA A 39 -5.30 0.48 0.13
CA ALA A 39 -4.03 0.84 -0.49
C ALA A 39 -4.06 0.60 -2.01
N LEU A 40 -3.41 1.47 -2.76
CA LEU A 40 -3.23 1.38 -4.21
C LEU A 40 -2.11 0.39 -4.52
N ILE A 41 -2.36 -0.55 -5.44
CA ILE A 41 -1.30 -1.40 -5.96
C ILE A 41 -0.57 -0.66 -7.09
N ASP A 42 0.74 -0.49 -6.93
CA ASP A 42 1.58 0.24 -7.89
C ASP A 42 2.94 -0.45 -8.05
N SER A 43 3.17 -1.10 -9.20
CA SER A 43 4.47 -1.72 -9.50
C SER A 43 5.57 -0.70 -9.80
N GLY A 44 5.21 0.57 -10.04
CA GLY A 44 6.15 1.66 -10.26
C GLY A 44 6.79 2.20 -8.98
N ALA A 45 6.29 1.82 -7.80
CA ALA A 45 6.87 2.20 -6.52
C ALA A 45 7.86 1.14 -6.00
N ASP A 46 9.05 1.56 -5.60
CA ASP A 46 10.07 0.65 -5.05
C ASP A 46 9.61 -0.03 -3.76
N PHE A 47 8.89 0.70 -2.90
CA PHE A 47 8.49 0.25 -1.57
C PHE A 47 6.98 0.29 -1.39
N THR A 48 6.48 -0.62 -0.56
CA THR A 48 5.19 -0.50 0.09
C THR A 48 5.27 0.61 1.13
N ILE A 49 4.50 1.69 0.90
CA ILE A 49 4.54 2.92 1.69
C ILE A 49 3.15 3.18 2.28
N LEU A 50 3.06 3.25 3.60
CA LEU A 50 1.83 3.58 4.31
C LEU A 50 1.96 4.88 5.11
N PRO A 51 0.84 5.58 5.41
CA PRO A 51 0.88 6.79 6.21
C PRO A 51 1.49 6.57 7.60
N LEU A 52 2.30 7.53 8.04
CA LEU A 52 2.95 7.50 9.35
C LEU A 52 1.97 7.30 10.51
N GLY A 53 0.78 7.91 10.44
CA GLY A 53 -0.25 7.75 11.47
C GLY A 53 -0.70 6.30 11.69
N LEU A 54 -0.54 5.40 10.71
CA LEU A 54 -0.82 3.98 10.93
C LEU A 54 0.21 3.32 11.84
N ALA A 55 1.47 3.77 11.81
CA ALA A 55 2.50 3.29 12.72
C ALA A 55 2.18 3.67 14.18
N GLU A 56 1.62 4.85 14.39
CA GLU A 56 1.18 5.34 15.70
C GLU A 56 0.02 4.49 16.24
N ILE A 57 -0.99 4.23 15.41
CA ILE A 57 -2.13 3.36 15.76
C ILE A 57 -1.65 1.95 16.13
N LEU A 58 -0.64 1.44 15.42
CA LEU A 58 -0.03 0.14 15.66
C LEU A 58 0.99 0.14 16.81
N ASN A 59 1.28 1.31 17.39
CA ASN A 59 2.29 1.52 18.44
C ASN A 59 3.66 0.93 18.04
N ILE A 60 4.08 1.24 16.81
CA ILE A 60 5.41 0.90 16.30
C ILE A 60 6.41 1.91 16.86
N GLU A 61 7.43 1.42 17.56
CA GLU A 61 8.45 2.27 18.19
C GLU A 61 9.44 2.80 17.14
N TYR A 62 9.47 4.12 16.99
CA TYR A 62 10.39 4.82 16.08
C TYR A 62 11.87 4.53 16.37
N SER A 63 12.26 4.48 17.65
CA SER A 63 13.66 4.27 18.08
C SER A 63 14.25 2.91 17.69
N LYS A 64 13.39 1.93 17.38
CA LYS A 64 13.80 0.58 16.95
C LYS A 64 13.69 0.38 15.44
N SER A 65 13.19 1.37 14.72
CA SER A 65 12.93 1.28 13.28
C SER A 65 14.08 1.86 12.47
N LYS A 66 14.41 1.25 11.33
CA LYS A 66 15.44 1.78 10.42
C LYS A 66 14.87 2.97 9.66
N GLU A 67 15.60 4.07 9.58
CA GLU A 67 15.22 5.20 8.74
C GLU A 67 15.59 4.93 7.28
N ILE A 68 14.78 5.45 6.35
CA ILE A 68 15.04 5.41 4.92
C ILE A 68 14.71 6.76 4.28
N LEU A 69 15.52 7.14 3.29
CA LEU A 69 15.27 8.26 2.39
C LEU A 69 14.89 7.72 1.03
N PHE A 70 13.83 8.25 0.43
CA PHE A 70 13.37 7.86 -0.90
C PHE A 70 12.76 9.06 -1.61
N THR A 71 12.69 9.00 -2.94
CA THR A 71 12.13 10.06 -3.78
C THR A 71 10.81 9.60 -4.38
N GLY A 72 9.85 10.52 -4.45
CA GLY A 72 8.60 10.30 -5.17
C GLY A 72 8.69 10.80 -6.62
N VAL A 73 7.51 11.08 -7.19
CA VAL A 73 7.40 11.77 -8.50
C VAL A 73 7.83 13.24 -8.40
N ASP A 74 7.71 13.84 -7.21
CA ASP A 74 8.22 15.18 -6.92
C ASP A 74 9.68 15.14 -6.47
N GLU A 75 10.44 16.22 -6.72
CA GLU A 75 11.88 16.36 -6.40
C GLU A 75 12.22 16.37 -4.89
N GLY A 76 11.24 16.13 -4.02
CA GLY A 76 11.42 16.10 -2.56
C GLY A 76 11.95 14.76 -2.05
N ILE A 77 12.96 14.82 -1.17
CA ILE A 77 13.38 13.66 -0.38
C ILE A 77 12.33 13.39 0.71
N LEU A 78 11.72 12.21 0.68
CA LEU A 78 10.83 11.73 1.72
C LEU A 78 11.62 10.91 2.73
N LYS A 79 11.31 11.11 4.01
CA LYS A 79 11.83 10.32 5.13
C LYS A 79 10.76 9.35 5.62
N GLY A 80 11.14 8.09 5.80
CA GLY A 80 10.28 7.06 6.36
C GLY A 80 10.98 6.18 7.38
N ILE A 81 10.19 5.38 8.10
CA ILE A 81 10.67 4.32 8.98
C ILE A 81 10.28 2.96 8.42
N ILE A 82 11.18 1.99 8.51
CA ILE A 82 10.93 0.61 8.08
C ILE A 82 10.50 -0.21 9.29
N SER A 83 9.39 -0.94 9.16
CA SER A 83 8.95 -1.90 10.16
C SER A 83 8.51 -3.22 9.53
N ASN A 84 8.82 -4.32 10.20
CA ASN A 84 8.32 -5.65 9.84
C ASN A 84 6.96 -5.86 10.50
N VAL A 85 5.95 -6.14 9.68
CA VAL A 85 4.56 -6.30 10.10
C VAL A 85 3.95 -7.51 9.38
N ASN A 86 2.76 -7.92 9.81
CA ASN A 86 1.96 -8.85 9.03
C ASN A 86 0.90 -8.07 8.24
N ILE A 87 0.87 -8.23 6.93
CA ILE A 87 -0.28 -7.82 6.12
C ILE A 87 -1.26 -8.99 5.99
N GLU A 88 -2.54 -8.72 6.12
CA GLU A 88 -3.61 -9.69 5.90
C GLU A 88 -4.49 -9.24 4.74
N ILE A 89 -4.62 -10.14 3.77
CA ILE A 89 -5.37 -9.94 2.53
C ILE A 89 -6.28 -11.15 2.36
N ALA A 90 -7.59 -10.89 2.27
CA ALA A 90 -8.62 -11.93 2.16
C ALA A 90 -8.44 -13.08 3.19
N GLY A 91 -8.12 -12.73 4.45
CA GLY A 91 -7.94 -13.68 5.55
C GLY A 91 -6.60 -14.40 5.62
N SER A 92 -5.71 -14.22 4.64
CA SER A 92 -4.38 -14.80 4.62
C SER A 92 -3.33 -13.80 5.10
N LYS A 93 -2.43 -14.22 5.99
CA LYS A 93 -1.39 -13.38 6.59
C LYS A 93 -0.03 -13.58 5.94
N TYR A 94 0.72 -12.49 5.76
CA TYR A 94 2.05 -12.48 5.17
C TYR A 94 2.94 -11.52 5.94
N GLU A 95 4.09 -12.02 6.41
CA GLU A 95 5.11 -11.15 6.99
C GLU A 95 5.81 -10.35 5.90
N THR A 96 5.98 -9.06 6.15
CA THR A 96 6.55 -8.14 5.16
C THR A 96 7.13 -6.89 5.81
N SER A 97 7.97 -6.18 5.06
CA SER A 97 8.53 -4.88 5.46
C SER A 97 7.72 -3.75 4.83
N ILE A 98 7.33 -2.77 5.63
CA ILE A 98 6.60 -1.57 5.18
C ILE A 98 7.38 -0.32 5.57
N VAL A 99 7.40 0.65 4.67
CA VAL A 99 7.86 2.01 4.94
C VAL A 99 6.67 2.84 5.44
N PHE A 100 6.76 3.38 6.65
CA PHE A 100 5.81 4.36 7.15
C PHE A 100 6.40 5.77 6.99
N ALA A 101 5.70 6.64 6.28
CA ALA A 101 6.18 7.98 5.96
C ALA A 101 5.05 9.01 5.99
N GLN A 102 5.42 10.29 6.15
CA GLN A 102 4.48 11.39 6.01
C GLN A 102 4.13 11.55 4.53
N ILE A 103 2.98 11.02 4.11
CA ILE A 103 2.45 11.16 2.75
C ILE A 103 1.24 12.08 2.75
N SER A 104 1.27 13.12 1.94
CA SER A 104 0.19 14.11 1.83
C SER A 104 -0.76 13.72 0.69
N GLY A 105 -2.06 13.67 0.97
CA GLY A 105 -3.12 13.54 -0.05
C GLY A 105 -3.15 12.24 -0.87
N THR A 106 -2.22 11.31 -0.61
CA THR A 106 -2.07 10.07 -1.38
C THR A 106 -2.52 8.89 -0.53
N ILE A 107 -3.27 7.98 -1.14
CA ILE A 107 -3.58 6.67 -0.55
C ILE A 107 -2.27 5.88 -0.39
N GLY A 108 -2.13 5.08 0.67
CA GLY A 108 -0.96 4.22 0.81
C GLY A 108 -0.73 3.33 -0.43
N ILE A 109 0.53 2.98 -0.68
CA ILE A 109 0.98 2.30 -1.89
C ILE A 109 1.48 0.90 -1.52
N LEU A 110 1.10 -0.10 -2.31
CA LEU A 110 1.62 -1.47 -2.29
C LEU A 110 2.61 -1.61 -3.44
N GLY A 111 3.89 -1.51 -3.11
CA GLY A 111 5.01 -1.41 -4.05
C GLY A 111 5.83 -2.68 -4.21
N GLN A 112 6.97 -2.59 -4.88
CA GLN A 112 7.80 -3.75 -5.24
C GLN A 112 8.28 -4.54 -4.00
N ILE A 113 8.95 -3.85 -3.08
CA ILE A 113 9.35 -4.38 -1.78
C ILE A 113 8.18 -4.22 -0.82
N GLY A 114 7.77 -5.33 -0.21
CA GLY A 114 6.71 -5.35 0.78
C GLY A 114 5.40 -5.96 0.25
N PHE A 115 5.22 -5.99 -1.07
CA PHE A 115 4.03 -6.52 -1.71
C PHE A 115 4.32 -7.35 -2.98
N PHE A 116 4.86 -6.78 -4.06
CA PHE A 116 5.08 -7.58 -5.29
C PHE A 116 6.18 -8.64 -5.15
N ASP A 117 7.09 -8.48 -4.18
CA ASP A 117 8.03 -9.53 -3.78
C ASP A 117 7.32 -10.73 -3.14
N LYS A 118 6.09 -10.55 -2.62
CA LYS A 118 5.24 -11.61 -2.06
C LYS A 118 4.17 -12.12 -3.01
N PHE A 119 3.74 -11.31 -3.98
CA PHE A 119 2.59 -11.62 -4.82
C PHE A 119 2.87 -11.48 -6.32
N VAL A 120 2.28 -12.38 -7.10
CA VAL A 120 2.02 -12.17 -8.51
C VAL A 120 0.67 -11.46 -8.64
N VAL A 121 0.65 -10.31 -9.31
CA VAL A 121 -0.53 -9.50 -9.52
C VAL A 121 -0.86 -9.44 -11.01
N LYS A 122 -2.13 -9.64 -11.33
CA LYS A 122 -2.67 -9.45 -12.68
C LYS A 122 -3.71 -8.34 -12.66
N PHE A 123 -3.50 -7.37 -13.53
CA PHE A 123 -4.39 -6.23 -13.78
C PHE A 123 -5.18 -6.47 -15.06
N ASP A 124 -6.51 -6.46 -14.98
CA ASP A 124 -7.41 -6.47 -16.14
C ASP A 124 -8.31 -5.21 -16.08
N LEU A 125 -7.77 -4.09 -16.57
CA LEU A 125 -8.45 -2.79 -16.51
C LEU A 125 -9.75 -2.78 -17.34
N GLN A 126 -9.79 -3.48 -18.47
CA GLN A 126 -11.00 -3.53 -19.30
C GLN A 126 -12.16 -4.21 -18.56
N LYS A 127 -11.88 -5.24 -17.76
CA LYS A 127 -12.87 -5.92 -16.92
C LYS A 127 -13.00 -5.37 -15.51
N GLU A 128 -12.18 -4.36 -15.17
CA GLU A 128 -12.06 -3.81 -13.82
C GLU A 128 -11.78 -4.90 -12.77
N ASP A 129 -10.95 -5.89 -13.13
CA ASP A 129 -10.62 -7.06 -12.32
C ASP A 129 -9.14 -7.13 -11.92
N LEU A 130 -8.90 -7.47 -10.66
CA LEU A 130 -7.57 -7.73 -10.10
C LEU A 130 -7.49 -9.18 -9.61
N GLU A 131 -6.38 -9.82 -9.91
CA GLU A 131 -6.04 -11.13 -9.35
C GLU A 131 -4.69 -11.08 -8.64
N ILE A 132 -4.66 -11.54 -7.40
CA ILE A 132 -3.46 -11.54 -6.55
C ILE A 132 -3.21 -12.98 -6.10
N LYS A 133 -2.01 -13.48 -6.35
CA LYS A 133 -1.56 -14.83 -5.98
C LYS A 133 -0.27 -14.74 -5.17
N PRO A 134 -0.16 -15.41 -4.02
CA PRO A 134 1.11 -15.55 -3.33
C PRO A 134 2.16 -16.18 -4.24
N ARG A 135 3.40 -15.71 -4.12
CA ARG A 135 4.56 -16.41 -4.67
C ARG A 135 4.85 -17.59 -3.74
N SER A 136 4.84 -18.79 -4.30
CA SER A 136 5.25 -20.05 -3.67
C SER A 136 6.76 -20.12 -3.52
#